data_AF-A0A9Q0YKB3-F1
#
_entry.id   AF-A0A9Q0YKB3-F1
#
_cell.length_a   1.000
_cell.length_b   1.000
_cell.length_c   1.000
_cell.angle_alpha   90.00
_cell.angle_beta   90.00
_cell.angle_gamma   90.00
#
_symmetry.space_group_name_H-M   'P 1'
#
loop_
_entity.id
_entity.type
_entity.pdbx_description
1 polymer ?
#
loop_
_entity_poly.entity_id
_entity_poly.type
_entity_poly.pdbx_seq_one_letter_code
_entity_poly.pdbx_strand_id
1 'polypeptide(L)'
;MIFDFIWQGNPDKVKRSVLINDIQKGGLKAIHIKSFINSLNCTWVRRYCDNSKGLWKIFFDLELTKYGKDFLFYCNCSSQDVRIKNVFVRQVVHAWCDATFCIPISPEDVKRQLIWNNSSVKINKKVVFDRYLHEKGIVYVQDCFDENGSPFTYERFTTNYDISNFPFYTLLGTN
;
A
#
# COMPACT_ATOMS: atom_id res chain seq x y z
N MET A 1 -27.54 -11.51 2.13
CA MET A 1 -28.36 -10.29 1.89
C MET A 1 -28.73 -10.13 0.42
N ILE A 2 -27.80 -9.93 -0.54
CA ILE A 2 -28.16 -9.79 -1.98
C ILE A 2 -28.58 -11.12 -2.60
N PHE A 3 -27.84 -12.20 -2.33
CA PHE A 3 -28.21 -13.53 -2.80
C PHE A 3 -29.49 -14.03 -2.12
N ASP A 4 -29.64 -13.76 -0.81
CA ASP A 4 -30.91 -14.02 -0.10
C ASP A 4 -32.08 -13.22 -0.68
N PHE A 5 -31.85 -12.00 -1.17
CA PHE A 5 -32.89 -11.23 -1.88
C PHE A 5 -33.25 -11.89 -3.22
N ILE A 6 -32.25 -12.29 -4.02
CA ILE A 6 -32.45 -12.97 -5.31
C ILE A 6 -33.26 -14.27 -5.10
N TRP A 7 -32.97 -15.01 -4.04
CA TRP A 7 -33.61 -16.31 -3.77
C TRP A 7 -34.75 -16.23 -2.73
N GLN A 8 -35.11 -15.04 -2.26
CA GLN A 8 -36.15 -14.84 -1.25
C GLN A 8 -35.96 -15.72 0.00
N GLY A 9 -34.71 -15.79 0.49
CA GLY A 9 -34.33 -16.62 1.64
C GLY A 9 -34.20 -18.12 1.35
N ASN A 10 -34.47 -18.58 0.12
CA ASN A 10 -34.26 -19.97 -0.28
C ASN A 10 -32.77 -20.25 -0.60
N PRO A 11 -32.36 -21.53 -0.60
CA PRO A 11 -31.01 -21.92 -1.01
C PRO A 11 -30.65 -21.45 -2.43
N ASP A 12 -29.36 -21.13 -2.62
CA ASP A 12 -28.84 -20.70 -3.91
C ASP A 12 -29.09 -21.76 -5.00
N LYS A 13 -29.91 -21.42 -6.01
CA LYS A 13 -30.18 -22.32 -7.14
C LYS A 13 -29.09 -22.29 -8.22
N VAL A 14 -28.28 -21.22 -8.22
CA VAL A 14 -27.17 -21.01 -9.16
C VAL A 14 -25.94 -20.57 -8.37
N LYS A 15 -24.76 -21.06 -8.76
CA LYS A 15 -23.49 -20.64 -8.16
C LYS A 15 -23.32 -19.12 -8.23
N ARG A 16 -22.96 -18.48 -7.12
CA ARG A 16 -22.77 -17.02 -7.02
C ARG A 16 -21.79 -16.48 -8.07
N SER A 17 -20.70 -17.21 -8.34
CA SER A 17 -19.70 -16.83 -9.35
C SER A 17 -20.28 -16.73 -10.76
N VAL A 18 -21.31 -17.52 -11.08
CA VAL A 18 -22.04 -17.44 -12.36
C VAL A 18 -22.96 -16.24 -12.36
N LEU A 19 -23.68 -15.98 -11.26
CA LEU A 19 -24.59 -14.83 -11.15
C LEU A 19 -23.89 -13.48 -11.32
N ILE A 20 -22.62 -13.38 -10.88
CA ILE A 20 -21.80 -12.16 -10.97
C ILE A 20 -21.40 -11.85 -12.42
N ASN A 21 -21.31 -12.85 -13.29
CA ASN A 21 -20.90 -12.65 -14.68
C ASN A 21 -21.88 -11.78 -15.47
N ASP A 22 -21.40 -11.25 -16.59
CA ASP A 22 -22.24 -10.53 -17.55
C ASP A 22 -23.37 -11.40 -18.09
N ILE A 23 -24.47 -10.74 -18.48
CA ILE A 23 -25.65 -11.38 -19.07
C ILE A 23 -25.28 -12.20 -20.31
N GLN A 24 -24.33 -11.71 -21.12
CA GLN A 24 -23.81 -12.42 -22.31
C GLN A 24 -23.12 -13.75 -21.98
N LYS A 25 -22.63 -13.91 -20.74
CA LYS A 25 -21.99 -15.14 -20.24
C LYS A 25 -22.94 -15.96 -19.36
N GLY A 26 -24.25 -15.73 -19.48
CA GLY A 26 -25.29 -16.43 -18.71
C GLY A 26 -25.39 -16.01 -17.24
N GLY A 27 -24.77 -14.89 -16.86
CA GLY A 27 -24.89 -14.32 -15.52
C GLY A 27 -26.04 -13.33 -15.38
N LEU A 28 -26.25 -12.83 -14.15
CA LEU A 28 -27.26 -11.80 -13.85
C LEU A 28 -26.62 -10.42 -13.61
N LYS A 29 -25.32 -10.28 -13.88
CA LYS A 29 -24.53 -9.08 -13.56
C LYS A 29 -24.67 -8.68 -12.08
N ALA A 30 -24.79 -9.68 -11.21
CA ALA A 30 -24.95 -9.47 -9.77
C ALA A 30 -23.68 -8.81 -9.20
N ILE A 31 -23.86 -7.91 -8.23
CA ILE A 31 -22.72 -7.20 -7.66
C ILE A 31 -21.77 -8.15 -6.93
N HIS A 32 -20.48 -8.04 -7.23
CA HIS A 32 -19.45 -8.73 -6.47
C HIS A 32 -19.22 -8.01 -5.13
N ILE A 33 -19.89 -8.49 -4.07
CA ILE A 33 -19.91 -7.85 -2.74
C ILE A 33 -18.49 -7.52 -2.24
N LYS A 34 -17.53 -8.43 -2.42
CA LYS A 34 -16.15 -8.21 -1.97
C LYS A 34 -15.49 -7.03 -2.68
N SER A 35 -15.66 -6.91 -4.00
CA SER A 35 -15.14 -5.76 -4.76
C SER A 35 -15.84 -4.46 -4.37
N PHE A 36 -17.15 -4.51 -4.11
CA PHE A 36 -17.91 -3.35 -3.64
C PHE A 36 -17.45 -2.86 -2.27
N ILE A 37 -17.21 -3.77 -1.31
CA ILE A 37 -16.66 -3.40 0.00
C ILE A 37 -15.25 -2.83 -0.16
N ASN A 38 -14.40 -3.45 -0.99
CA ASN A 38 -13.06 -2.94 -1.23
C ASN A 38 -13.08 -1.54 -1.87
N SER A 39 -13.98 -1.24 -2.81
CA SER A 39 -14.08 0.09 -3.41
C SER A 39 -14.59 1.17 -2.42
N LEU A 40 -15.53 0.80 -1.54
CA LEU A 40 -15.93 1.66 -0.42
C LEU A 40 -14.75 1.94 0.52
N ASN A 41 -13.96 0.92 0.84
CA ASN A 41 -12.75 1.06 1.64
C ASN A 41 -11.71 1.97 0.97
N CYS A 42 -11.47 1.84 -0.34
CA CYS A 42 -10.58 2.76 -1.07
C CYS A 42 -11.08 4.22 -1.05
N THR A 43 -12.40 4.44 -0.96
CA THR A 43 -12.96 5.79 -0.82
C THR A 43 -12.57 6.44 0.51
N TRP A 44 -12.37 5.65 1.58
CA TRP A 44 -11.88 6.16 2.86
C TRP A 44 -10.43 6.63 2.80
N VAL A 45 -9.58 6.01 1.97
CA VAL A 45 -8.21 6.51 1.73
C VAL A 45 -8.25 7.92 1.18
N ARG A 46 -9.07 8.17 0.15
CA ARG A 46 -9.24 9.51 -0.41
C ARG A 46 -9.68 10.54 0.64
N ARG A 47 -10.65 10.17 1.49
CA ARG A 47 -11.11 11.02 2.60
C ARG A 47 -10.04 11.24 3.67
N TYR A 48 -9.16 10.27 3.88
CA TYR A 48 -8.08 10.42 4.85
C TYR A 48 -7.00 11.38 4.33
N CYS A 49 -6.62 11.24 3.06
CA CYS A 49 -5.61 12.08 2.40
C CYS A 49 -6.11 13.50 2.05
N ASP A 50 -7.42 13.80 2.21
CA ASP A 50 -7.92 15.16 2.02
C ASP A 50 -7.47 16.11 3.15
N ASN A 51 -7.66 17.42 2.95
CA ASN A 51 -7.27 18.43 3.94
C ASN A 51 -8.29 18.62 5.09
N SER A 52 -9.33 17.76 5.19
CA SER A 52 -10.34 17.88 6.25
C SER A 52 -9.77 17.48 7.61
N LYS A 53 -10.24 18.14 8.67
CA LYS A 53 -9.82 17.91 10.07
C LYS A 53 -10.81 17.02 10.83
N GLY A 54 -11.26 15.94 10.20
CA GLY A 54 -12.19 15.00 10.85
C GLY A 54 -11.51 14.28 12.03
N LEU A 55 -12.14 14.28 13.21
CA LEU A 55 -11.62 13.59 14.42
C LEU A 55 -11.31 12.11 14.18
N TRP A 56 -12.06 11.45 13.29
CA TRP A 56 -11.84 10.05 12.93
C TRP A 56 -10.47 9.79 12.30
N LYS A 57 -9.79 10.80 11.73
CA LYS A 57 -8.44 10.65 11.17
C LYS A 57 -7.39 10.32 12.23
N ILE A 58 -7.65 10.63 13.50
CA ILE A 58 -6.76 10.28 14.62
C ILE A 58 -6.54 8.75 14.67
N PHE A 59 -7.55 7.95 14.36
CA PHE A 59 -7.40 6.48 14.31
C PHE A 59 -6.42 6.04 13.23
N PHE A 60 -6.43 6.70 12.08
CA PHE A 60 -5.48 6.44 11.00
C PHE A 60 -4.09 6.93 11.39
N ASP A 61 -3.96 8.17 11.89
CA ASP A 61 -2.67 8.74 12.28
C ASP A 61 -1.95 7.85 13.31
N LEU A 62 -2.66 7.37 14.33
CA LEU A 62 -2.09 6.50 15.36
C LEU A 62 -1.52 5.19 14.78
N GLU A 63 -2.23 4.56 13.83
CA GLU A 63 -1.81 3.30 13.23
C GLU A 63 -0.77 3.47 12.12
N LEU A 64 -0.82 4.60 11.40
CA LEU A 64 -0.02 4.86 10.20
C LEU A 64 1.23 5.71 10.45
N THR A 65 1.44 6.22 11.67
CA THR A 65 2.62 7.04 12.01
C THR A 65 3.94 6.37 11.60
N LYS A 66 4.09 5.06 11.88
CA LYS A 66 5.31 4.31 11.52
C LYS A 66 5.49 4.06 10.01
N TYR A 67 4.45 4.35 9.22
CA TYR A 67 4.44 4.20 7.76
C TYR A 67 4.46 5.56 7.04
N GLY A 68 4.66 6.66 7.76
CA GLY A 68 4.63 8.01 7.17
C GLY A 68 3.22 8.54 6.92
N LYS A 69 2.20 8.04 7.63
CA LYS A 69 0.80 8.48 7.54
C LYS A 69 0.21 8.28 6.14
N ASP A 70 -0.22 9.36 5.50
CA ASP A 70 -0.81 9.39 4.17
C ASP A 70 0.19 9.00 3.08
N PHE A 71 1.49 9.20 3.33
CA PHE A 71 2.56 8.80 2.43
C PHE A 71 2.48 7.31 2.03
N LEU A 72 2.05 6.42 2.94
CA LEU A 72 1.86 4.99 2.67
C LEU A 72 0.98 4.75 1.43
N PHE A 73 -0.02 5.60 1.18
CA PHE A 73 -0.97 5.41 0.08
C PHE A 73 -0.41 5.77 -1.30
N TYR A 74 0.80 6.35 -1.36
CA TYR A 74 1.56 6.55 -2.59
C TYR A 74 2.57 5.42 -2.84
N CYS A 75 2.89 4.63 -1.81
CA CYS A 75 3.86 3.55 -1.85
C CYS A 75 3.33 2.27 -2.51
N ASN A 76 4.24 1.44 -3.02
CA ASN A 76 3.92 0.14 -3.60
C ASN A 76 3.97 -0.98 -2.54
N CYS A 77 3.00 -0.99 -1.62
CA CYS A 77 2.96 -1.92 -0.51
C CYS A 77 1.91 -3.02 -0.72
N SER A 78 2.30 -4.28 -0.48
CA SER A 78 1.38 -5.42 -0.39
C SER A 78 0.70 -5.44 0.97
N SER A 79 -0.58 -5.79 0.99
CA SER A 79 -1.38 -5.91 2.21
C SER A 79 -0.81 -6.92 3.22
N GLN A 80 0.00 -7.88 2.77
CA GLN A 80 0.62 -8.89 3.63
C GLN A 80 1.76 -8.34 4.50
N ASP A 81 2.38 -7.24 4.07
CA ASP A 81 3.52 -6.62 4.73
C ASP A 81 3.12 -5.52 5.72
N VAL A 82 1.86 -5.05 5.65
CA VAL A 82 1.33 -4.02 6.54
C VAL A 82 0.71 -4.64 7.79
N ARG A 83 1.08 -4.11 8.96
CA ARG A 83 0.60 -4.60 10.27
C ARG A 83 -0.09 -3.46 11.03
N ILE A 84 -1.41 -3.48 10.99
CA ILE A 84 -2.32 -2.50 11.64
C ILE A 84 -3.20 -3.22 12.66
N LYS A 85 -3.32 -2.67 13.86
CA LYS A 85 -4.10 -3.28 14.96
C LYS A 85 -5.59 -3.00 14.78
N ASN A 86 -5.96 -1.74 14.60
CA ASN A 86 -7.34 -1.33 14.37
C ASN A 86 -7.95 -2.04 13.15
N VAL A 87 -9.07 -2.75 13.35
CA VAL A 87 -9.70 -3.59 12.32
C VAL A 87 -10.17 -2.75 11.14
N PHE A 88 -10.77 -1.59 11.39
CA PHE A 88 -11.28 -0.71 10.35
C PHE A 88 -10.15 -0.09 9.52
N VAL A 89 -9.14 0.50 10.16
CA VAL A 89 -7.98 1.06 9.46
C VAL A 89 -7.27 -0.04 8.65
N ARG A 90 -7.13 -1.24 9.21
CA ARG A 90 -6.54 -2.39 8.51
C ARG A 90 -7.33 -2.73 7.25
N GLN A 91 -8.67 -2.82 7.33
CA GLN A 91 -9.51 -3.11 6.17
C GLN A 91 -9.37 -2.06 5.06
N VAL A 92 -9.29 -0.77 5.44
CA VAL A 92 -9.09 0.33 4.49
C VAL A 92 -7.74 0.23 3.80
N VAL A 93 -6.67 0.07 4.58
CA VAL A 93 -5.30 0.00 4.04
C VAL A 93 -5.09 -1.25 3.19
N HIS A 94 -5.58 -2.40 3.64
CA HIS A 94 -5.47 -3.63 2.85
C HIS A 94 -6.22 -3.53 1.53
N ALA A 95 -7.43 -2.95 1.53
CA ALA A 95 -8.18 -2.76 0.28
C ALA A 95 -7.43 -1.86 -0.71
N TRP A 96 -6.74 -0.83 -0.22
CA TRP A 96 -5.90 0.04 -1.05
C TRP A 96 -4.69 -0.71 -1.59
N CYS A 97 -3.90 -1.33 -0.72
CA CYS A 97 -2.74 -2.14 -1.11
C CYS A 97 -3.10 -3.20 -2.15
N ASP A 98 -4.19 -3.96 -1.94
CA ASP A 98 -4.64 -4.98 -2.88
C ASP A 98 -5.06 -4.38 -4.24
N ALA A 99 -5.53 -3.13 -4.26
CA ALA A 99 -5.98 -2.46 -5.48
C ALA A 99 -4.83 -1.76 -6.24
N THR A 100 -3.78 -1.31 -5.56
CA THR A 100 -2.71 -0.49 -6.16
C THR A 100 -1.37 -1.21 -6.26
N PHE A 101 -1.16 -2.29 -5.52
CA PHE A 101 0.09 -3.04 -5.55
C PHE A 101 0.37 -3.58 -6.95
N CYS A 102 1.59 -3.36 -7.44
CA CYS A 102 2.03 -3.86 -8.72
C CYS A 102 3.46 -4.40 -8.61
N ILE A 103 3.79 -5.37 -9.45
CA ILE A 103 5.17 -5.86 -9.56
C ILE A 103 5.84 -5.04 -10.66
N PRO A 104 6.95 -4.33 -10.41
CA PRO A 104 7.66 -3.63 -11.47
C PRO A 104 8.18 -4.63 -12.51
N ILE A 105 7.96 -4.34 -13.79
CA ILE A 105 8.24 -5.28 -14.89
C ILE A 105 9.43 -4.86 -15.76
N SER A 106 9.89 -3.61 -15.65
CA SER A 106 11.05 -3.08 -16.38
C SER A 106 12.05 -2.38 -15.46
N PRO A 107 13.33 -2.24 -15.87
CA PRO A 107 14.32 -1.44 -15.13
C PRO A 107 13.86 0.00 -14.88
N GLU A 108 13.16 0.62 -15.83
CA GLU A 108 12.59 1.96 -15.74
C GLU A 108 11.50 2.03 -14.68
N ASP A 109 10.64 1.00 -14.60
CA ASP A 109 9.63 0.90 -13.54
C ASP A 109 10.28 0.72 -12.17
N VAL A 110 11.35 -0.08 -12.08
CA VAL A 110 12.14 -0.29 -10.85
C VAL A 110 12.73 1.03 -10.37
N LYS A 111 13.36 1.81 -11.26
CA LYS A 111 13.96 3.12 -10.92
C LYS A 111 12.94 4.11 -10.36
N ARG A 112 11.71 4.09 -10.89
CA ARG A 112 10.59 4.95 -10.47
C ARG A 112 9.85 4.46 -9.22
N GLN A 113 10.19 3.30 -8.69
CA GLN A 113 9.61 2.83 -7.45
C GLN A 113 10.05 3.70 -6.27
N LEU A 114 9.13 3.96 -5.35
CA LEU A 114 9.47 4.50 -4.03
C LEU A 114 10.25 3.44 -3.23
N ILE A 115 11.29 3.86 -2.48
CA ILE A 115 12.08 2.97 -1.61
C ILE A 115 11.23 2.52 -0.42
N TRP A 116 10.54 3.48 0.19
CA TRP A 116 9.86 3.27 1.45
C TRP A 116 8.50 2.59 1.29
N ASN A 117 8.13 1.80 2.30
CA ASN A 117 6.91 1.00 2.33
C ASN A 117 6.67 0.19 1.05
N ASN A 118 7.75 -0.29 0.41
CA ASN A 118 7.66 -0.99 -0.86
C ASN A 118 7.87 -2.49 -0.66
N SER A 119 6.93 -3.32 -1.11
CA SER A 119 7.05 -4.78 -0.96
C SER A 119 8.11 -5.42 -1.86
N SER A 120 8.66 -4.68 -2.83
CA SER A 120 9.85 -5.07 -3.58
C SER A 120 11.16 -4.61 -2.92
N VAL A 121 11.11 -3.72 -1.92
CA VAL A 121 12.28 -3.18 -1.20
C VAL A 121 12.12 -3.47 0.30
N LYS A 122 12.70 -4.59 0.75
CA LYS A 122 12.57 -5.05 2.14
C LYS A 122 13.90 -5.12 2.84
N ILE A 123 13.92 -4.71 4.10
CA ILE A 123 15.03 -4.94 5.02
C ILE A 123 14.58 -6.00 6.02
N ASN A 124 15.34 -7.08 6.16
CA ASN A 124 14.97 -8.21 7.03
C ASN A 124 13.54 -8.74 6.80
N LYS A 125 13.15 -8.85 5.52
CA LYS A 125 11.81 -9.29 5.07
C LYS A 125 10.65 -8.38 5.51
N LYS A 126 10.92 -7.17 5.98
CA LYS A 126 9.92 -6.17 6.37
C LYS A 126 10.04 -4.94 5.49
N VAL A 127 8.90 -4.33 5.20
CA VAL A 127 8.86 -2.98 4.61
C VAL A 127 9.27 -1.95 5.67
N VAL A 128 9.97 -0.91 5.24
CA VAL A 128 10.53 0.11 6.14
C VAL A 128 10.13 1.51 5.68
N PHE A 129 10.01 2.43 6.63
CA PHE A 129 9.91 3.86 6.39
C PHE A 129 10.78 4.57 7.42
N ASP A 130 11.79 5.28 6.94
CA ASP A 130 12.61 6.16 7.77
C ASP A 130 12.31 7.62 7.42
N ARG A 131 11.77 8.36 8.38
CA ARG A 131 11.37 9.75 8.18
C ARG A 131 12.58 10.65 7.87
N TYR A 132 13.70 10.44 8.56
CA TYR A 132 14.87 11.30 8.40
C TYR A 132 15.47 11.17 7.00
N LEU A 133 15.66 9.93 6.53
CA LEU A 133 16.17 9.68 5.18
C LEU A 133 15.20 10.14 4.09
N HIS A 134 13.89 9.97 4.30
CA HIS A 134 12.87 10.52 3.40
C HIS A 134 12.93 12.05 3.32
N GLU A 135 13.06 12.74 4.45
CA GLU A 135 13.18 14.21 4.52
C GLU A 135 14.49 14.72 3.92
N LYS A 136 15.54 13.90 3.90
CA LYS A 136 16.80 14.18 3.19
C LYS A 136 16.71 13.98 1.66
N GLY A 137 15.55 13.58 1.15
CA GLY A 137 15.29 13.47 -0.29
C GLY A 137 15.58 12.09 -0.89
N ILE A 138 15.82 11.06 -0.06
CA ILE A 138 15.96 9.68 -0.53
C ILE A 138 14.56 9.10 -0.65
N VAL A 139 13.99 9.07 -1.85
CA VAL A 139 12.56 8.77 -2.06
C VAL A 139 12.37 7.63 -3.05
N TYR A 140 13.04 7.69 -4.20
CA TYR A 140 12.96 6.74 -5.29
C TYR A 140 14.17 5.82 -5.34
N VAL A 141 14.00 4.63 -5.91
CA VAL A 141 15.11 3.67 -6.07
C VAL A 141 16.28 4.30 -6.84
N GLN A 142 16.00 5.09 -7.89
CA GLN A 142 17.04 5.80 -8.66
C GLN A 142 17.91 6.76 -7.83
N ASP A 143 17.41 7.25 -6.69
CA ASP A 143 18.14 8.18 -5.81
C ASP A 143 19.37 7.49 -5.16
N CYS A 144 19.46 6.16 -5.26
CA CYS A 144 20.59 5.35 -4.80
C CYS A 144 21.62 5.02 -5.89
N PHE A 145 21.43 5.46 -7.13
CA PHE A 145 22.26 5.10 -8.29
C PHE A 145 22.78 6.33 -9.02
N ASP A 146 23.92 6.17 -9.70
CA ASP A 146 24.46 7.18 -10.59
C ASP A 146 23.80 7.17 -11.99
N GLU A 147 24.21 8.12 -12.84
CA GLU A 147 23.72 8.28 -14.21
C GLU A 147 23.95 7.04 -15.09
N ASN A 148 24.96 6.22 -14.75
CA ASN A 148 25.26 4.98 -15.45
C ASN A 148 24.46 3.79 -14.91
N GLY A 149 23.61 4.00 -13.89
CA GLY A 149 22.83 2.96 -13.24
C GLY A 149 23.64 2.10 -12.26
N SER A 150 24.82 2.54 -11.84
CA SER A 150 25.63 1.87 -10.81
C SER A 150 25.25 2.41 -9.42
N PRO A 151 25.14 1.55 -8.38
CA PRO A 151 24.85 2.01 -7.03
C PRO A 151 25.92 2.98 -6.52
N PHE A 152 25.52 4.01 -5.77
CA PHE A 152 26.50 4.88 -5.10
C PHE A 152 27.32 4.09 -4.06
N THR A 153 28.59 4.45 -3.92
CA THR A 153 29.39 4.02 -2.76
C THR A 153 28.82 4.63 -1.48
N TYR A 154 29.10 4.02 -0.34
CA TYR A 154 28.66 4.54 0.96
C TYR A 154 29.08 6.01 1.16
N GLU A 155 30.34 6.33 0.88
CA GLU A 155 30.89 7.70 1.02
C GLU A 155 30.18 8.70 0.10
N ARG A 156 29.96 8.34 -1.16
CA ARG A 156 29.25 9.20 -2.12
C ARG A 156 27.79 9.39 -1.73
N PHE A 157 27.11 8.32 -1.35
CA PHE A 157 25.70 8.38 -0.92
C PHE A 157 25.54 9.28 0.30
N THR A 158 26.37 9.06 1.33
CA THR A 158 26.29 9.84 2.58
C THR A 158 26.67 11.31 2.40
N THR A 159 27.63 11.59 1.53
CA THR A 159 28.01 12.97 1.17
C THR A 159 26.90 13.67 0.38
N ASN A 160 26.32 13.00 -0.63
CA ASN A 160 25.28 13.59 -1.49
C ASN A 160 24.05 14.02 -0.70
N TYR A 161 23.65 13.26 0.32
CA TYR A 161 22.47 13.53 1.14
C TYR A 161 22.79 14.18 2.50
N ASP A 162 24.06 14.47 2.79
CA ASP A 162 24.50 15.00 4.09
C ASP A 162 23.99 14.15 5.27
N ILE A 163 24.35 12.86 5.24
CA ILE A 163 23.91 11.84 6.22
C ILE A 163 25.06 10.96 6.72
N SER A 164 26.29 11.45 6.73
CA SER A 164 27.50 10.69 7.14
C SER A 164 27.43 10.11 8.55
N ASN A 165 26.65 10.75 9.45
CA ASN A 165 26.43 10.30 10.82
C ASN A 165 25.16 9.45 11.01
N PHE A 166 24.44 9.14 9.93
CA PHE A 166 23.20 8.37 10.05
C PHE A 166 23.52 6.91 10.42
N PRO A 167 22.96 6.39 11.52
CA PRO A 167 23.24 5.02 11.97
C PRO A 167 22.44 4.01 11.14
N PHE A 168 22.93 3.63 9.96
CA PHE A 168 22.24 2.69 9.05
C PHE A 168 21.87 1.34 9.67
N TYR A 169 22.58 0.91 10.72
CA TYR A 169 22.23 -0.29 11.48
C TYR A 169 20.84 -0.20 12.14
N THR A 170 20.31 1.01 12.39
CA THR A 170 18.95 1.20 12.92
C THR A 170 17.88 0.69 11.95
N LEU A 171 18.13 0.73 10.64
CA LEU A 171 17.22 0.19 9.62
C LEU A 171 17.09 -1.34 9.69
N LEU A 172 18.11 -2.03 10.25
CA LEU A 172 18.08 -3.49 10.41
C LEU A 172 17.13 -3.92 11.54
N GLY A 173 16.64 -3.00 12.36
CA GLY A 173 15.71 -3.30 13.44
C GLY A 173 16.38 -4.07 14.57
N THR A 174 17.46 -3.54 15.14
CA THR A 174 17.94 -3.96 16.46
C THR A 174 17.14 -3.22 17.53
N ASN A 175 16.07 -3.86 18.01
CA ASN A 175 15.52 -3.80 19.36
C ASN A 175 14.54 -4.97 19.54
#